data_AF-A0A6M1XWG0-F1
#
_entry.id   AF-A0A6M1XWG0-F1
#
_cell.length_a   1.000
_cell.length_b   1.000
_cell.length_c   1.000
_cell.angle_alpha   90.00
_cell.angle_beta   90.00
_cell.angle_gamma   90.00
#
_symmetry.space_group_name_H-M   'P 1'
#
loop_
_entity.id
_entity.type
_entity.pdbx_description
1 polymer ?
#
loop_
_entity_poly.entity_id
_entity_poly.type
_entity_poly.pdbx_seq_one_letter_code
_entity_poly.pdbx_strand_id
1 'polypeptide(L)'
;QPFLVDVVPAKSVIPELNDDAQKTLLHAGPPIQWSEMTGPMKGACIGAALFERWADNEEDALKIFEAGEVRFIPCHHVKAVGPMGGITSGNMPVFVVENRLEGNEAYC
;
A
#
# COMPACT_ATOMS: atom_id res chain seq x y z
N GLN A 1 -10.20 7.90 -21.96
CA GLN A 1 -10.09 9.17 -21.21
C GLN A 1 -10.32 8.82 -19.75
N PRO A 2 -9.43 9.23 -18.83
CA PRO A 2 -9.56 8.92 -17.41
C PRO A 2 -10.61 9.80 -16.74
N PHE A 3 -11.45 9.20 -15.90
CA PHE A 3 -12.43 9.88 -15.06
C PHE A 3 -12.28 9.39 -13.63
N LEU A 4 -12.22 10.31 -12.66
CA LEU A 4 -12.41 9.96 -11.26
C LEU A 4 -13.87 9.57 -11.05
N VAL A 5 -14.12 8.36 -10.56
CA VAL A 5 -15.48 7.84 -10.40
C VAL A 5 -15.84 7.55 -8.95
N ASP A 6 -14.87 7.32 -8.07
CA ASP A 6 -15.12 7.03 -6.65
C ASP A 6 -13.89 7.25 -5.75
N VAL A 7 -14.10 7.19 -4.43
CA VAL A 7 -13.07 7.13 -3.39
C VAL A 7 -13.43 6.02 -2.40
N VAL A 8 -12.59 4.98 -2.33
CA VAL A 8 -12.90 3.76 -1.56
C VAL A 8 -11.69 3.26 -0.77
N PRO A 9 -11.85 2.45 0.29
CA PRO A 9 -10.70 1.80 0.93
C PRO A 9 -9.91 0.94 -0.07
N ALA A 10 -8.58 1.00 -0.04
CA ALA A 10 -7.71 0.31 -0.99
C ALA A 10 -8.03 -1.19 -1.12
N LYS A 11 -8.28 -1.87 0.00
CA LYS A 11 -8.60 -3.31 0.03
C LYS A 11 -9.88 -3.70 -0.71
N SER A 12 -10.80 -2.76 -0.97
CA SER A 12 -12.03 -3.10 -1.71
C SER A 12 -11.81 -3.22 -3.21
N VAL A 13 -10.72 -2.64 -3.74
CA VAL A 13 -10.42 -2.62 -5.19
C VAL A 13 -9.04 -3.19 -5.53
N ILE A 14 -8.18 -3.43 -4.53
CA ILE A 14 -6.87 -4.07 -4.65
C ILE A 14 -6.88 -5.38 -3.85
N PRO A 15 -7.12 -6.54 -4.49
CA PRO A 15 -7.26 -7.83 -3.83
C PRO A 15 -6.04 -8.25 -2.99
N GLU A 16 -4.83 -7.87 -3.40
CA GLU A 16 -3.58 -8.19 -2.71
C GLU A 16 -3.50 -7.56 -1.29
N LEU A 17 -4.33 -6.55 -1.02
CA LEU A 17 -4.47 -5.90 0.30
C LEU A 17 -5.61 -6.50 1.15
N ASN A 18 -6.36 -7.46 0.63
CA ASN A 18 -7.52 -8.07 1.27
C ASN A 18 -7.27 -9.53 1.70
N ASP A 19 -6.01 -9.88 1.97
CA ASP A 19 -5.61 -11.20 2.46
C ASP A 19 -5.49 -11.18 3.99
N ASP A 20 -6.46 -11.78 4.68
CA ASP A 20 -6.51 -11.84 6.14
C ASP A 20 -5.32 -12.59 6.76
N ALA A 21 -4.65 -13.45 6.00
CA ALA A 21 -3.48 -14.21 6.47
C ALA A 21 -2.15 -13.49 6.23
N GLN A 22 -2.12 -12.45 5.38
CA GLN A 22 -0.89 -11.79 4.95
C GLN A 22 -1.01 -10.28 4.98
N LYS A 23 -0.46 -9.66 6.03
CA LYS A 23 -0.23 -8.21 6.09
C LYS A 23 0.51 -7.76 4.84
N THR A 24 -0.02 -6.77 4.13
CA THR A 24 0.56 -6.29 2.88
C THR A 24 0.56 -4.76 2.84
N LEU A 25 1.68 -4.17 2.43
CA LEU A 25 1.79 -2.74 2.13
C LEU A 25 2.23 -2.56 0.67
N LEU A 26 1.63 -1.57 0.01
CA LEU A 26 2.13 -1.12 -1.28
C LEU A 26 3.25 -0.09 -1.08
N HIS A 27 4.08 0.11 -2.10
CA HIS A 27 5.09 1.18 -2.12
C HIS A 27 5.35 1.72 -3.52
N ALA A 28 5.88 2.93 -3.61
CA ALA A 28 6.37 3.51 -4.86
C ALA A 28 7.67 2.85 -5.35
N GLY A 29 7.97 3.01 -6.64
CA GLY A 29 9.22 2.52 -7.24
C GLY A 29 9.23 1.02 -7.59
N PRO A 30 10.38 0.47 -8.02
CA PRO A 30 10.56 -0.95 -8.32
C PRO A 30 10.62 -1.80 -7.04
N PRO A 31 10.55 -3.15 -7.14
CA PRO A 31 10.66 -4.03 -5.97
C PRO A 31 11.87 -3.72 -5.08
N ILE A 32 11.64 -3.66 -3.78
CA ILE A 32 12.67 -3.35 -2.77
C ILE A 32 12.36 -4.11 -1.47
N GLN A 33 13.39 -4.57 -0.77
CA GLN A 33 13.22 -5.21 0.53
C GLN A 33 13.21 -4.18 1.66
N TRP A 34 12.60 -4.54 2.80
CA TRP A 34 12.55 -3.69 4.01
C TRP A 34 13.94 -3.16 4.42
N SER A 35 14.96 -4.02 4.42
CA SER A 35 16.33 -3.66 4.81
C SER A 35 16.91 -2.54 3.95
N GLU A 36 16.52 -2.46 2.68
CA GLU A 36 17.01 -1.51 1.68
C GLU A 36 16.17 -0.23 1.62
N MET A 37 15.00 -0.20 2.27
CA MET A 37 14.16 1.00 2.30
C MET A 37 14.85 2.16 3.03
N THR A 38 14.65 3.38 2.50
CA THR A 38 15.15 4.61 3.12
C THR A 38 14.42 4.91 4.43
N GLY A 39 15.04 5.71 5.32
CA GLY A 39 14.43 6.11 6.59
C GLY A 39 13.01 6.68 6.46
N PRO A 40 12.74 7.62 5.53
CA PRO A 40 11.38 8.13 5.30
C PRO A 40 10.37 7.07 4.86
N MET A 41 10.76 6.12 4.01
CA MET A 41 9.89 5.00 3.63
C MET A 41 9.59 4.10 4.83
N LYS A 42 10.60 3.78 5.64
CA LYS A 42 10.43 2.99 6.86
C LYS A 42 9.48 3.67 7.84
N GLY A 43 9.62 4.98 8.04
CA GLY A 43 8.71 5.78 8.87
C GLY A 43 7.27 5.74 8.36
N ALA A 44 7.05 5.81 7.04
CA ALA A 44 5.72 5.69 6.45
C ALA A 44 5.12 4.28 6.65
N CYS A 45 5.93 3.21 6.52
CA CYS A 45 5.49 1.85 6.82
C CYS A 45 5.08 1.69 8.29
N ILE A 46 5.86 2.25 9.23
CA ILE A 46 5.52 2.25 10.66
C ILE A 46 4.19 2.96 10.88
N GLY A 47 4.01 4.15 10.30
CA GLY A 47 2.73 4.87 10.38
C GLY A 47 1.55 4.06 9.84
N ALA A 48 1.74 3.37 8.71
CA ALA A 48 0.73 2.49 8.13
C ALA A 48 0.40 1.30 9.05
N ALA A 49 1.40 0.65 9.65
CA ALA A 49 1.19 -0.46 10.58
C ALA A 49 0.39 -0.03 11.83
N LEU A 50 0.66 1.17 12.36
CA LEU A 50 -0.11 1.73 13.48
C LEU A 50 -1.54 2.06 13.06
N PHE A 51 -1.73 2.66 11.88
CA PHE A 51 -3.04 2.98 11.32
C PHE A 51 -3.90 1.72 11.13
N GLU A 52 -3.30 0.64 10.63
CA GLU A 52 -3.94 -0.66 10.45
C GLU A 52 -4.09 -1.47 11.75
N ARG A 53 -3.56 -0.97 12.87
CA ARG A 53 -3.54 -1.64 14.18
C ARG A 53 -2.84 -2.99 14.17
N TRP A 54 -1.77 -3.12 13.39
CA TRP A 54 -0.89 -4.30 13.41
C TRP A 54 0.11 -4.27 14.56
N ALA A 55 0.34 -3.07 15.12
CA ALA A 55 1.24 -2.81 16.24
C ALA A 55 0.67 -1.68 17.10
N ASP A 56 1.04 -1.66 18.38
CA ASP A 56 0.59 -0.63 19.34
C ASP A 56 1.55 0.58 19.38
N ASN A 57 2.79 0.39 18.94
CA ASN A 57 3.84 1.41 18.95
C ASN A 57 4.91 1.12 17.87
N GLU A 58 5.85 2.07 17.72
CA GLU A 58 6.93 1.98 16.72
C GLU A 58 7.85 0.77 16.92
N GLU A 59 8.19 0.41 18.16
CA GLU A 59 9.05 -0.74 18.44
C GLU A 59 8.40 -2.06 18.01
N ASP A 60 7.09 -2.21 18.26
CA ASP A 60 6.33 -3.39 17.83
C ASP A 60 6.16 -3.45 16.31
N ALA A 61 5.97 -2.29 15.66
CA ALA A 61 5.94 -2.20 14.21
C ALA A 61 7.29 -2.61 13.59
N LEU A 62 8.41 -2.17 14.17
CA LEU A 62 9.75 -2.57 13.69
C LEU A 62 9.94 -4.08 13.76
N LYS A 63 9.54 -4.74 14.86
CA LYS A 63 9.65 -6.20 15.01
C LYS A 63 8.93 -6.96 13.90
N ILE A 64 7.71 -6.57 13.54
CA ILE A 64 6.95 -7.26 12.48
C ILE A 64 7.58 -7.08 11.09
N PHE A 65 8.20 -5.91 10.82
CA PHE A 65 8.88 -5.66 9.55
C PHE A 65 10.23 -6.40 9.49
N GLU A 66 11.00 -6.41 10.57
CA GLU A 66 12.28 -7.13 10.66
C GLU A 66 12.09 -8.65 10.64
N ALA A 67 10.99 -9.15 11.20
CA ALA A 67 10.61 -10.56 11.12
C ALA A 67 10.10 -10.97 9.72
N GLY A 68 9.90 -10.03 8.79
CA GLY A 68 9.41 -10.31 7.45
C GLY A 68 7.94 -10.71 7.40
N GLU A 69 7.14 -10.34 8.41
CA GLU A 69 5.71 -10.68 8.46
C GLU A 69 4.85 -9.87 7.49
N VAL A 70 5.38 -8.75 6.97
CA VAL A 70 4.68 -7.86 6.03
C VAL A 70 5.24 -8.04 4.63
N ARG A 71 4.34 -8.31 3.69
CA ARG A 71 4.63 -8.37 2.26
C ARG A 71 4.63 -6.95 1.67
N PHE A 72 5.65 -6.63 0.88
CA PHE A 72 5.75 -5.36 0.16
C PHE A 72 5.52 -5.57 -1.34
N ILE A 73 4.63 -4.77 -1.93
CA ILE A 73 4.29 -4.85 -3.35
C ILE A 73 4.44 -3.46 -4.00
N PRO A 74 5.15 -3.32 -5.13
CA PRO A 74 5.14 -2.08 -5.88
C PRO A 74 3.72 -1.70 -6.32
N CYS A 75 3.30 -0.45 -6.14
CA CYS A 75 1.97 0.02 -6.57
C CYS A 75 1.70 -0.33 -8.05
N HIS A 76 2.71 -0.24 -8.91
CA HIS A 76 2.61 -0.52 -10.33
C HIS A 76 2.28 -1.98 -10.68
N HIS A 77 2.49 -2.93 -9.76
CA HIS A 77 2.09 -4.32 -9.96
C HIS A 77 0.58 -4.53 -9.79
N VAL A 78 -0.12 -3.60 -9.13
CA VAL A 78 -1.53 -3.70 -8.77
C VAL A 78 -2.37 -2.53 -9.31
N LYS A 79 -1.94 -1.98 -10.46
CA LYS A 79 -2.61 -0.84 -11.14
C LYS A 79 -2.71 0.43 -10.28
N ALA A 80 -1.88 0.55 -9.27
CA ALA A 80 -1.83 1.72 -8.41
C ALA A 80 -0.57 2.57 -8.68
N VAL A 81 -0.62 3.82 -8.25
CA VAL A 81 0.55 4.70 -8.14
C VAL A 81 0.57 5.33 -6.75
N GLY A 82 1.75 5.67 -6.25
CA GLY A 82 1.89 6.31 -4.95
C GLY A 82 2.91 7.45 -5.02
N PRO A 83 2.57 8.68 -4.59
CA PRO A 83 3.51 9.79 -4.58
C PRO A 83 4.59 9.60 -3.50
N MET A 84 5.80 10.08 -3.78
CA MET A 84 6.95 9.99 -2.87
C MET A 84 7.29 8.53 -2.49
N GLY A 85 7.11 8.13 -1.23
CA GLY A 85 7.30 6.75 -0.79
C GLY A 85 6.14 5.81 -1.17
N GLY A 86 4.96 6.37 -1.46
CA GLY A 86 3.80 5.64 -1.95
C GLY A 86 3.29 4.51 -1.06
N ILE A 87 3.47 4.61 0.26
CA ILE A 87 2.99 3.58 1.18
C ILE A 87 1.47 3.63 1.23
N THR A 88 0.84 2.53 0.84
CA THR A 88 -0.63 2.37 0.86
C THR A 88 -0.98 1.07 1.59
N SER A 89 -1.88 1.15 2.57
CA SER A 89 -2.41 0.01 3.31
C SER A 89 -3.90 -0.19 3.01
N GLY A 90 -4.44 -1.36 3.40
CA GLY A 90 -5.78 -1.80 3.00
C GLY A 90 -6.93 -0.85 3.37
N ASN A 91 -6.88 -0.19 4.53
CA ASN A 91 -7.92 0.73 4.98
C ASN A 91 -7.69 2.19 4.55
N MET A 92 -6.58 2.52 3.86
CA MET A 92 -6.38 3.86 3.32
C MET A 92 -7.33 4.10 2.14
N PRO A 93 -7.92 5.30 2.01
CA PRO A 93 -8.74 5.63 0.85
C PRO A 93 -7.88 5.79 -0.40
N VAL A 94 -8.37 5.28 -1.52
CA VAL A 94 -7.79 5.47 -2.86
C VAL A 94 -8.84 6.00 -3.82
N PHE A 95 -8.40 6.77 -4.79
CA PHE A 95 -9.20 7.16 -5.94
C PHE A 95 -9.40 5.96 -6.86
N VAL A 96 -10.61 5.81 -7.40
CA VAL A 96 -10.89 4.92 -8.52
C VAL A 96 -10.96 5.76 -9.79
N VAL A 97 -10.01 5.53 -10.70
CA VAL A 97 -9.95 6.24 -11.98
C VAL A 97 -10.25 5.26 -13.11
N GLU A 98 -11.37 5.45 -13.79
CA GLU A 98 -11.81 4.63 -14.92
C GLU A 98 -11.36 5.25 -16.24
N ASN A 99 -10.68 4.47 -17.08
CA ASN A 99 -10.40 4.83 -18.47
C ASN A 99 -11.54 4.35 -19.39
N ARG A 100 -12.51 5.23 -19.66
CA ARG A 100 -13.70 4.91 -20.49
C ARG A 100 -13.43 4.59 -21.96
N LEU A 101 -12.19 4.72 -22.44
CA LEU A 101 -11.84 4.30 -23.79
C LEU A 101 -11.47 2.81 -23.86
N GLU A 102 -10.80 2.30 -22.83
CA GLU A 102 -10.25 0.94 -22.80
C GLU A 102 -10.91 0.04 -21.73
N GLY A 103 -11.77 0.62 -20.87
CA GLY A 103 -12.48 -0.11 -19.83
C GLY A 103 -11.61 -0.58 -18.66
N ASN A 104 -10.42 -0.01 -18.47
CA ASN A 104 -9.52 -0.35 -17.36
C ASN A 104 -9.57 0.70 -16.25
N GLU A 105 -9.18 0.29 -15.04
CA GLU A 105 -9.09 1.17 -13.86
C GLU A 105 -7.65 1.32 -13.35
N ALA A 106 -7.41 2.39 -12.61
CA ALA A 106 -6.17 2.64 -11.86
C ALA A 106 -6.45 3.36 -10.54
N TYR A 107 -5.52 3.24 -9.59
CA TYR A 107 -5.71 3.71 -8.21
C TYR A 107 -4.58 4.61 -7.73
N CYS A 108 -4.87 5.54 -6.81
CA CYS A 108 -3.88 6.39 -6.14
C CYS A 108 -4.40 6.82 -4.77
#